data_AF-A0A2A4NA24-F1
#
_entry.id   AF-A0A2A4NA24-F1
#
_cell.length_a   1.000
_cell.length_b   1.000
_cell.length_c   1.000
_cell.angle_alpha   90.00
_cell.angle_beta   90.00
_cell.angle_gamma   90.00
#
_symmetry.space_group_name_H-M   'P 1'
#
loop_
_entity.id
_entity.type
_entity.pdbx_description
1 polymer ?
#
loop_
_entity_poly.entity_id
_entity_poly.type
_entity_poly.pdbx_seq_one_letter_code
_entity_poly.pdbx_strand_id
1 'polypeptide(L)' 'MNLVIWLSNYDWTRVFYGENLTNLNGIWIDDDVLLCNYTTHPRANVEYTGEKWKNKLYHI' A
#
# COMPACT_ATOMS: atom_id res chain seq x y z
N MET A 1 -18.90 26.05 14.51
CA MET A 1 -18.97 24.75 15.20
C MET A 1 -18.34 23.73 14.26
N ASN A 2 -17.07 23.38 14.53
CA ASN A 2 -16.22 22.64 13.59
C ASN A 2 -16.62 21.18 13.51
N LEU A 3 -17.04 20.76 12.31
CA LEU A 3 -17.35 19.37 11.96
C LEU A 3 -16.06 18.65 11.55
N VAL A 4 -15.08 18.53 12.44
CA VAL A 4 -13.82 17.82 12.16
C VAL A 4 -13.39 16.99 13.36
N ILE A 5 -14.20 16.02 13.81
CA ILE A 5 -13.71 14.91 14.64
C ILE A 5 -14.65 13.70 14.49
N TRP A 6 -14.53 12.92 13.40
CA TRP A 6 -15.03 11.52 13.34
C TRP A 6 -14.24 10.72 12.30
N LEU A 7 -12.91 10.73 12.39
CA LEU A 7 -12.10 9.65 11.81
C LEU A 7 -11.46 8.93 12.98
N SER A 8 -11.87 7.67 13.14
CA SER A 8 -11.58 6.75 14.23
C SER A 8 -10.11 6.76 14.70
N ASN A 9 -9.92 6.63 16.01
CA ASN A 9 -8.65 6.28 16.68
C ASN A 9 -8.07 4.90 16.30
N TYR A 10 -8.31 4.42 15.07
CA TYR A 10 -7.88 3.11 14.61
C TYR A 10 -6.52 3.22 13.93
N ASP A 11 -5.51 2.70 14.60
CA ASP A 11 -4.21 2.44 14.00
C ASP A 11 -4.30 1.17 13.14
N TRP A 12 -4.67 1.34 11.87
CA TRP A 12 -4.79 0.27 10.88
C TRP A 12 -3.49 -0.54 10.74
N THR A 13 -2.33 0.11 10.90
CA THR A 13 -1.05 -0.60 10.80
C THR A 13 -0.89 -1.57 11.96
N ARG A 14 -1.23 -1.18 13.18
CA ARG A 14 -1.15 -2.09 14.33
C ARG A 14 -2.15 -3.24 14.26
N VAL A 15 -3.33 -3.01 13.69
CA VAL A 15 -4.43 -3.98 13.71
C VAL A 15 -4.23 -5.10 12.68
N PHE A 16 -3.65 -4.78 11.53
CA PHE A 16 -3.57 -5.72 10.40
C PHE A 16 -2.15 -6.19 10.07
N TYR A 17 -1.12 -5.67 10.75
CA TYR A 17 0.26 -6.09 10.51
C TYR A 17 0.48 -7.56 10.89
N GLY A 18 0.90 -8.37 9.92
CA GLY A 18 1.16 -9.80 10.09
C GLY A 18 -0.07 -10.69 9.88
N GLU A 19 -1.24 -10.11 9.64
CA GLU A 19 -2.46 -10.86 9.34
C GLU A 19 -2.43 -11.43 7.91
N ASN A 20 -3.12 -12.56 7.72
CA ASN A 20 -3.28 -13.17 6.41
C ASN A 20 -4.49 -12.58 5.68
N LEU A 21 -4.23 -11.83 4.61
CA LEU A 21 -5.24 -11.20 3.75
C LEU A 21 -6.28 -12.16 3.16
N THR A 22 -6.01 -13.46 3.03
CA THR A 22 -6.99 -14.41 2.45
C THR A 22 -8.15 -14.71 3.39
N ASN A 23 -7.96 -14.56 4.70
CA ASN A 23 -8.90 -15.02 5.73
C ASN A 23 -9.35 -13.87 6.66
N LEU A 24 -8.93 -12.65 6.36
CA LEU A 24 -9.11 -11.50 7.23
C LEU A 24 -10.50 -10.88 7.06
N ASN A 25 -11.21 -10.72 8.17
CA ASN A 25 -12.50 -10.02 8.18
C ASN A 25 -12.27 -8.52 8.40
N GLY A 26 -12.73 -7.68 7.46
CA GLY A 26 -12.71 -6.21 7.59
C GLY A 26 -11.86 -5.49 6.55
N ILE A 27 -10.96 -6.19 5.85
CA ILE A 27 -10.28 -5.71 4.64
C ILE A 27 -10.07 -6.90 3.69
N TRP A 28 -10.27 -6.68 2.41
CA TRP A 28 -10.13 -7.70 1.37
C TRP A 28 -9.70 -7.05 0.06
N ILE A 29 -9.32 -7.88 -0.91
CA ILE A 29 -8.98 -7.47 -2.28
C ILE A 29 -10.01 -8.15 -3.18
N ASP A 30 -10.63 -7.38 -4.06
CA ASP A 30 -11.53 -7.88 -5.09
C ASP A 30 -10.84 -7.79 -6.46
N ASP A 31 -11.14 -8.74 -7.34
CA ASP A 31 -10.69 -8.71 -8.73
C ASP A 31 -11.40 -7.57 -9.49
N ASP A 32 -10.65 -6.89 -10.35
CA ASP A 32 -11.18 -5.91 -11.31
C ASP A 32 -11.09 -6.47 -12.74
N VAL A 33 -12.06 -6.11 -13.58
CA VAL A 33 -12.13 -6.50 -14.99
C VAL A 33 -11.40 -5.50 -15.92
N LEU A 34 -10.89 -4.39 -15.38
CA LEU A 34 -10.22 -3.36 -16.16
C LEU A 34 -8.76 -3.69 -16.47
N LEU A 35 -8.41 -3.70 -17.76
CA LEU A 35 -7.01 -3.69 -18.20
C LEU A 35 -6.51 -2.24 -18.25
N CYS A 36 -5.66 -1.86 -17.30
CA CYS A 36 -5.06 -0.54 -17.24
C CYS A 36 -3.65 -0.54 -17.84
N ASN A 37 -3.34 0.51 -18.63
CA ASN A 37 -1.98 0.79 -19.04
C ASN A 37 -1.22 1.37 -17.85
N TYR A 38 0.03 0.95 -17.66
CA TYR A 38 0.86 1.44 -16.58
C TYR A 38 2.30 1.69 -17.04
N THR A 39 2.99 2.55 -16.29
CA THR A 39 4.42 2.84 -16.49
C THR A 39 5.20 2.34 -15.30
N THR A 40 6.47 1.96 -15.50
CA THR A 40 7.32 1.52 -14.39
C THR A 40 8.40 2.52 -14.07
N HIS A 41 8.68 2.69 -12.78
CA HIS A 41 9.62 3.66 -12.22
C HIS A 41 10.47 3.04 -11.11
N PRO A 42 11.62 3.64 -10.75
CA PRO A 42 12.32 3.29 -9.52
C PRO A 42 11.43 3.49 -8.28
N ARG A 43 11.66 2.67 -7.24
CA ARG A 43 10.94 2.83 -5.96
C ARG A 43 11.37 4.13 -5.28
N ALA A 44 10.45 4.74 -4.54
CA ALA A 44 10.74 5.94 -3.77
C ALA A 44 11.53 5.61 -2.49
N ASN A 45 12.42 6.50 -2.06
CA ASN A 45 13.14 6.43 -0.79
C ASN A 45 13.95 5.15 -0.56
N VAL A 46 14.52 4.56 -1.62
CA VAL A 46 15.34 3.32 -1.55
C VAL A 46 16.84 3.57 -1.80
N GLU A 47 17.31 4.79 -1.60
CA GLU A 47 18.71 5.17 -1.82
C GLU A 47 19.70 4.29 -1.03
N TYR A 48 19.25 3.80 0.13
CA TYR A 48 20.01 2.92 1.02
C TYR A 48 20.27 1.52 0.45
N THR A 49 19.58 1.12 -0.63
CA THR A 49 19.66 -0.23 -1.20
C THR A 49 20.84 -0.43 -2.16
N GLY A 50 21.60 0.62 -2.44
CA GLY A 50 22.74 0.61 -3.35
C GLY A 50 22.36 0.53 -4.84
N GLU A 51 23.33 0.75 -5.72
CA GLU A 51 23.12 0.89 -7.17
C GLU A 51 22.41 -0.31 -7.82
N LYS A 52 22.66 -1.52 -7.29
CA LYS A 52 22.03 -2.75 -7.80
C LYS A 52 20.49 -2.69 -7.75
N TRP A 53 19.94 -2.06 -6.72
CA TRP A 53 18.50 -2.09 -6.42
C TRP A 53 17.82 -0.73 -6.57
N LYS A 54 18.55 0.36 -6.31
CA LYS A 54 18.03 1.72 -6.35
C LYS A 54 17.42 2.09 -7.70
N ASN A 55 18.04 1.66 -8.80
CA ASN A 55 17.63 2.05 -10.15
C ASN A 55 16.69 1.03 -10.81
N LYS A 56 16.20 0.03 -10.08
CA LYS A 56 15.31 -1.00 -10.64
C LYS A 56 13.88 -0.49 -10.72
N LEU A 57 13.24 -0.71 -11.87
CA LEU A 57 11.86 -0.31 -12.17
C LEU A 57 10.85 -1.23 -11.48
N TYR A 58 10.75 -1.12 -10.16
CA TYR A 58 9.89 -1.97 -9.30
C TYR A 58 8.74 -1.19 -8.66
N HIS A 59 8.37 -0.05 -9.25
CA HIS A 59 7.20 0.73 -8.89
C HIS A 59 6.35 0.87 -10.16
N ILE A 60 5.06 0.57 -10.04
CA ILE A 60 4.04 0.79 -11.07
C ILE A 60 3.25 2.04 -10.70
#